data_AF-A0A3D1HXJ2-F1
#
_entry.id   AF-A0A3D1HXJ2-F1
#
_cell.length_a   1.000
_cell.length_b   1.000
_cell.length_c   1.000
_cell.angle_alpha   90.00
_cell.angle_beta   90.00
_cell.angle_gamma   90.00
#
_symmetry.space_group_name_H-M   'P 1'
#
loop_
_entity.id
_entity.type
_entity.pdbx_description
1 polymer ?
#
loop_
_entity_poly.entity_id
_entity_poly.type
_entity_poly.pdbx_seq_one_letter_code
_entity_poly.pdbx_strand_id
1 'polypeptide(L)'
;GAREVYMLVCPKRGAHLVKKTEKMRIFTPEQNIDADAYKFDYRIYYDIFVNKSGLDAVWAWLSPAVTISSQPSDKSVSAGSITGSLSVTATSTGTLTYQWYSCKDKNGGQAVKVSGANTASMTIPTDLTAGTYYYFVRVITDGIAGVDSSVAKVTVA
;
A
#
# COMPACT_ATOMS: atom_id res chain seq x y z
N GLY A 1 -40.92 23.81 -2.33
CA GLY A 1 -40.62 22.75 -3.29
C GLY A 1 -39.28 22.14 -2.93
N ALA A 2 -39.17 20.82 -2.88
CA ALA A 2 -37.89 20.16 -2.63
C ALA A 2 -36.91 20.52 -3.75
N ARG A 3 -35.70 20.95 -3.37
CA ARG A 3 -34.62 21.20 -4.32
C ARG A 3 -34.00 19.86 -4.71
N GLU A 4 -33.80 19.65 -6.01
CA GLU A 4 -33.08 18.48 -6.53
C GLU A 4 -31.69 18.42 -5.90
N VAL A 5 -31.34 17.24 -5.38
CA VAL A 5 -30.01 16.94 -4.84
C VAL A 5 -29.39 15.88 -5.73
N TYR A 6 -28.24 16.20 -6.31
CA TYR A 6 -27.44 15.27 -7.10
C TYR A 6 -26.41 14.63 -6.17
N MET A 7 -26.38 13.29 -6.14
CA MET A 7 -25.56 12.51 -5.22
C MET A 7 -24.55 11.69 -6.03
N LEU A 8 -23.26 11.77 -5.70
CA LEU A 8 -22.24 10.90 -6.28
C LEU A 8 -21.96 9.73 -5.33
N VAL A 9 -22.25 8.51 -5.77
CA VAL A 9 -22.01 7.29 -5.00
C VAL A 9 -20.66 6.70 -5.42
N CYS A 10 -19.67 6.76 -4.53
CA CYS A 10 -18.36 6.15 -4.79
C CYS A 10 -18.22 4.81 -4.05
N PRO A 11 -17.89 3.70 -4.75
CA PRO A 11 -17.62 2.43 -4.09
C PRO A 11 -16.29 2.48 -3.33
N LYS A 12 -16.17 1.61 -2.32
CA LYS A 12 -15.06 1.49 -1.34
C LYS A 12 -13.63 1.49 -1.96
N ARG A 13 -13.50 1.23 -3.25
CA ARG A 13 -12.27 1.41 -4.05
C ARG A 13 -12.65 1.96 -5.43
N GLY A 14 -12.45 3.25 -5.66
CA GLY A 14 -12.63 3.91 -6.95
C GLY A 14 -11.51 4.92 -7.18
N ALA A 15 -10.88 4.89 -8.36
CA ALA A 15 -9.93 5.90 -8.77
C ALA A 15 -10.68 7.18 -9.14
N HIS A 16 -10.27 8.32 -8.58
CA HIS A 16 -10.80 9.63 -8.94
C HIS A 16 -9.84 10.30 -9.92
N LEU A 17 -10.36 10.76 -11.06
CA LEU A 17 -9.58 11.40 -12.10
C LEU A 17 -9.21 12.82 -11.65
N VAL A 18 -7.94 13.03 -11.31
CA VAL A 18 -7.35 14.37 -11.15
C VAL A 18 -6.54 14.65 -12.41
N LYS A 19 -6.84 15.73 -13.14
CA LYS A 19 -6.02 16.11 -14.31
C LYS A 19 -4.65 16.57 -13.82
N LYS A 20 -3.57 16.22 -14.53
CA LYS A 20 -2.19 16.64 -14.18
C LYS A 20 -1.99 18.16 -14.06
N THR A 21 -2.93 18.95 -14.59
CA THR A 21 -2.93 20.42 -14.54
C THR A 21 -3.70 21.01 -13.35
N GLU A 22 -4.44 20.20 -12.59
CA GLU A 22 -5.22 20.65 -11.44
C GLU A 22 -4.31 20.77 -10.21
N LYS A 23 -4.33 21.96 -9.59
CA LYS A 23 -3.58 22.21 -8.35
C LYS A 23 -4.51 21.95 -7.17
N MET A 24 -4.14 20.98 -6.33
CA MET A 24 -4.73 20.82 -5.00
C MET A 24 -4.54 22.12 -4.22
N ARG A 25 -5.61 22.66 -3.63
CA ARG A 25 -5.57 23.83 -2.75
C ARG A 25 -6.33 23.52 -1.46
N ILE A 26 -5.77 23.97 -0.35
CA ILE A 26 -6.40 23.92 0.97
C ILE A 26 -6.93 25.33 1.23
N PHE A 27 -8.22 25.44 1.52
CA PHE A 27 -8.85 26.70 1.91
C PHE A 27 -9.26 26.62 3.37
N THR A 28 -9.17 27.74 4.09
CA THR A 28 -9.83 27.84 5.40
C THR A 28 -11.34 28.08 5.19
N PRO A 29 -12.21 27.70 6.14
CA PRO A 29 -13.66 27.93 6.02
C PRO A 29 -14.02 29.39 5.70
N GLU A 30 -13.23 30.34 6.21
CA GLU A 30 -13.40 31.79 6.04
C GLU A 30 -13.09 32.25 4.61
N GLN A 31 -12.15 31.58 3.92
CA GLN A 31 -11.85 31.86 2.51
C GLN A 31 -12.96 31.38 1.57
N ASN A 32 -13.77 30.41 2.01
CA ASN A 32 -14.88 29.86 1.24
C ASN A 32 -16.18 30.66 1.44
N ILE A 33 -16.40 31.23 2.62
CA ILE A 33 -17.64 31.97 2.94
C ILE A 33 -17.71 33.35 2.28
N ASP A 34 -16.55 33.99 2.09
CA ASP A 34 -16.43 35.32 1.47
C ASP A 34 -16.04 35.25 -0.03
N ALA A 35 -15.95 34.05 -0.61
CA ALA A 35 -15.59 33.86 -2.00
C ALA A 35 -16.77 34.16 -2.94
N ASP A 36 -16.55 35.06 -3.89
CA ASP A 36 -17.48 35.31 -4.99
C ASP A 36 -17.64 34.05 -5.86
N ALA A 37 -18.83 33.45 -5.81
CA ALA A 37 -19.17 32.21 -6.51
C ALA A 37 -19.02 32.28 -8.05
N TYR A 38 -18.93 33.49 -8.63
CA TYR A 38 -18.68 33.69 -10.05
C TYR A 38 -17.18 33.77 -10.41
N LYS A 39 -16.30 33.98 -9.44
CA LYS A 39 -14.83 33.95 -9.62
C LYS A 39 -14.24 32.58 -9.30
N PHE A 40 -15.00 31.70 -8.66
CA PHE A 40 -14.65 30.30 -8.44
C PHE A 40 -15.33 29.41 -9.49
N ASP A 41 -14.54 28.83 -10.39
CA ASP A 41 -15.04 27.80 -11.30
C ASP A 41 -15.29 26.51 -10.48
N TYR A 42 -16.50 26.36 -9.93
CA TYR A 42 -16.89 25.21 -9.11
C TYR A 42 -16.89 23.88 -9.90
N ARG A 43 -16.67 23.92 -11.22
CA ARG A 43 -16.63 22.74 -12.10
C ARG A 43 -15.29 22.00 -12.07
N ILE A 44 -14.29 22.49 -11.33
CA ILE A 44 -12.95 21.90 -11.21
C ILE A 44 -12.58 21.47 -9.78
N TYR A 45 -13.53 21.48 -8.83
CA TYR A 45 -13.29 21.09 -7.44
C TYR A 45 -14.21 19.93 -7.01
N TYR A 46 -13.69 19.02 -6.18
CA TYR A 46 -14.43 17.91 -5.60
C TYR A 46 -14.56 18.09 -4.08
N ASP A 47 -15.77 17.95 -3.57
CA ASP A 47 -16.05 18.04 -2.13
C ASP A 47 -15.83 16.70 -1.44
N ILE A 48 -15.10 16.71 -0.33
CA ILE A 48 -14.96 15.56 0.58
C ILE A 48 -15.90 15.80 1.77
N PHE A 49 -16.97 15.03 1.85
CA PHE A 49 -17.88 15.08 2.99
C PHE A 49 -17.48 14.05 4.05
N VAL A 50 -17.29 14.51 5.28
CA VAL A 50 -17.07 13.67 6.47
C VAL A 50 -18.18 13.86 7.50
N ASN A 51 -18.47 12.79 8.25
CA ASN A 51 -19.48 12.85 9.31
C ASN A 51 -19.08 13.86 10.40
N LYS A 52 -20.04 14.71 10.78
CA LYS A 52 -19.88 15.85 11.71
C LYS A 52 -19.33 15.48 13.10
N SER A 53 -19.35 14.21 13.50
CA SER A 53 -19.16 13.82 14.91
C SER A 53 -18.03 12.82 15.16
N GLY A 54 -16.87 12.95 14.53
CA GLY A 54 -15.75 12.08 14.93
C GLY A 54 -14.36 12.33 14.37
N LEU A 55 -14.14 13.33 13.50
CA LEU A 55 -12.82 13.59 12.94
C LEU A 55 -12.56 15.11 12.89
N ASP A 56 -11.50 15.56 13.55
CA ASP A 56 -11.08 16.97 13.57
C ASP A 56 -10.44 17.42 12.24
N ALA A 57 -10.02 16.48 11.38
CA ALA A 57 -9.49 16.74 10.05
C ALA A 57 -9.51 15.49 9.16
N VAL A 58 -9.50 15.71 7.83
CA VAL A 58 -9.20 14.68 6.82
C VAL A 58 -7.78 14.89 6.33
N TRP A 59 -6.93 13.88 6.51
CA TRP A 59 -5.55 13.91 6.05
C TRP A 59 -5.42 13.10 4.77
N ALA A 60 -4.91 13.72 3.70
CA ALA A 60 -4.49 13.04 2.50
C ALA A 60 -2.96 13.01 2.47
N TRP A 61 -2.37 11.82 2.48
CA TRP A 61 -0.92 11.64 2.45
C TRP A 61 -0.47 11.24 1.05
N LEU A 62 0.47 11.99 0.48
CA LEU A 62 1.23 11.53 -0.68
C LEU A 62 2.34 10.62 -0.16
N SER A 63 2.20 9.31 -0.35
CA SER A 63 3.28 8.39 -0.03
C SER A 63 4.39 8.52 -1.09
N PRO A 64 5.67 8.59 -0.69
CA PRO A 64 6.78 8.38 -1.59
C PRO A 64 6.62 7.12 -2.45
N ALA A 65 7.19 7.10 -3.65
CA ALA A 65 7.23 5.87 -4.44
C ALA A 65 8.16 4.86 -3.77
N VAL A 66 7.80 3.57 -3.83
CA VAL A 66 8.68 2.45 -3.49
C VAL A 66 9.10 1.78 -4.80
N THR A 67 10.40 1.64 -5.00
CA THR A 67 10.98 0.92 -6.15
C THR A 67 11.69 -0.31 -5.63
N ILE A 68 11.24 -1.50 -6.04
CA ILE A 68 11.96 -2.76 -5.78
C ILE A 68 12.96 -2.97 -6.92
N SER A 69 14.25 -2.88 -6.62
CA SER A 69 15.34 -3.04 -7.60
C SER A 69 15.91 -4.46 -7.64
N SER A 70 15.72 -5.25 -6.58
CA SER A 70 16.08 -6.67 -6.56
C SER A 70 14.99 -7.47 -5.87
N GLN A 71 14.52 -8.51 -6.56
CA GLN A 71 13.47 -9.40 -6.08
C GLN A 71 14.05 -10.58 -5.30
N PRO A 72 13.30 -11.16 -4.35
CA PRO A 72 13.70 -12.40 -3.72
C PRO A 72 13.76 -13.51 -4.77
N SER A 73 14.86 -14.27 -4.73
CA SER A 73 15.10 -15.37 -5.67
C SER A 73 14.70 -16.71 -5.06
N ASP A 74 14.28 -17.65 -5.92
CA ASP A 74 13.99 -19.03 -5.52
C ASP A 74 15.19 -19.70 -4.84
N LYS A 75 14.90 -20.64 -3.93
CA LYS A 75 15.90 -21.41 -3.17
C LYS A 75 15.57 -22.89 -3.16
N SER A 76 16.61 -23.71 -3.11
CA SER A 76 16.52 -25.15 -2.87
C SER A 76 17.41 -25.49 -1.68
N VAL A 77 16.86 -26.19 -0.69
CA VAL A 77 17.50 -26.57 0.56
C VAL A 77 17.16 -28.02 0.92
N SER A 78 17.89 -28.62 1.85
CA SER A 78 17.61 -29.99 2.33
C SER A 78 16.94 -29.96 3.69
N ALA A 79 15.93 -30.81 3.89
CA ALA A 79 15.30 -31.03 5.18
C ALA A 79 16.35 -31.42 6.23
N GLY A 80 16.25 -30.86 7.43
CA GLY A 80 17.23 -31.09 8.51
C GLY A 80 18.55 -30.32 8.38
N SER A 81 18.78 -29.59 7.27
CA SER A 81 19.95 -28.73 7.07
C SER A 81 19.61 -27.44 6.32
N ILE A 82 18.48 -26.82 6.69
CA ILE A 82 18.00 -25.60 6.04
C ILE A 82 18.87 -24.41 6.46
N THR A 83 19.47 -23.74 5.48
CA THR A 83 20.25 -22.52 5.67
C THR A 83 19.96 -21.51 4.56
N GLY A 84 20.28 -20.25 4.81
CA GLY A 84 20.12 -19.16 3.85
C GLY A 84 18.91 -18.26 4.12
N SER A 85 18.77 -17.24 3.28
CA SER A 85 17.72 -16.23 3.40
C SER A 85 17.14 -15.87 2.04
N LEU A 86 15.94 -15.31 2.09
CA LEU A 86 15.32 -14.53 1.01
C LEU A 86 15.59 -13.05 1.30
N SER A 87 15.87 -12.28 0.26
CA SER A 87 16.21 -10.85 0.40
C SER A 87 15.55 -10.02 -0.69
N VAL A 88 15.20 -8.78 -0.35
CA VAL A 88 14.72 -7.77 -1.29
C VAL A 88 15.61 -6.53 -1.20
N THR A 89 15.80 -5.83 -2.32
CA THR A 89 16.38 -4.49 -2.32
C THR A 89 15.32 -3.52 -2.80
N ALA A 90 15.01 -2.52 -1.97
CA ALA A 90 14.03 -1.50 -2.28
C ALA A 90 14.54 -0.11 -1.90
N THR A 91 14.08 0.90 -2.62
CA THR A 91 14.39 2.31 -2.36
C THR A 91 13.12 3.13 -2.31
N SER A 92 13.16 4.20 -1.52
CA SER A 92 12.13 5.23 -1.42
C SER A 92 12.76 6.50 -0.86
N THR A 93 12.12 7.65 -1.05
CA THR A 93 12.50 8.88 -0.32
C THR A 93 11.91 8.92 1.08
N GLY A 94 10.97 8.03 1.40
CA GLY A 94 10.41 7.83 2.74
C GLY A 94 11.12 6.71 3.53
N THR A 95 10.66 6.49 4.75
CA THR A 95 11.16 5.43 5.62
C THR A 95 10.56 4.09 5.23
N LEU A 96 11.42 3.14 4.85
CA LEU A 96 10.98 1.79 4.48
C LEU A 96 10.83 0.88 5.71
N THR A 97 9.73 0.15 5.73
CA THR A 97 9.46 -0.96 6.64
C THR A 97 9.07 -2.20 5.82
N TYR A 98 9.27 -3.38 6.39
CA TYR A 98 9.11 -4.64 5.67
C TYR A 98 8.17 -5.57 6.45
N GLN A 99 7.46 -6.41 5.72
CA GLN A 99 6.75 -7.53 6.31
C GLN A 99 6.73 -8.71 5.34
N TRP A 100 7.28 -9.84 5.75
CA TRP A 100 7.24 -11.08 4.98
C TRP A 100 5.93 -11.84 5.21
N TYR A 101 5.49 -12.51 4.16
CA TYR A 101 4.30 -13.36 4.13
C TYR A 101 4.66 -14.70 3.51
N SER A 102 4.13 -15.79 4.07
CA SER A 102 3.98 -17.04 3.35
C SER A 102 2.69 -17.02 2.55
N CYS A 103 2.62 -17.76 1.45
CA CYS A 103 1.40 -17.87 0.64
C CYS A 103 1.23 -19.30 0.13
N LYS A 104 0.01 -19.59 -0.36
CA LYS A 104 -0.34 -20.93 -0.82
C LYS A 104 0.40 -21.32 -2.11
N ASP A 105 0.63 -20.35 -2.99
CA ASP A 105 1.18 -20.58 -4.32
C ASP A 105 1.91 -19.33 -4.86
N LYS A 106 2.48 -19.49 -6.07
CA LYS A 106 3.22 -18.45 -6.79
C LYS A 106 2.44 -17.16 -7.07
N ASN A 107 1.12 -17.15 -6.89
CA ASN A 107 0.27 -15.98 -7.14
C ASN A 107 0.09 -15.12 -5.87
N GLY A 108 0.65 -15.52 -4.72
CA GLY A 108 0.56 -14.72 -3.49
C GLY A 108 -0.77 -14.83 -2.75
N GLY A 109 -1.65 -15.76 -3.16
CA GLY A 109 -2.95 -15.96 -2.53
C GLY A 109 -2.87 -16.57 -1.13
N GLN A 110 -3.90 -16.31 -0.30
CA GLN A 110 -3.99 -16.80 1.08
C GLN A 110 -2.75 -16.46 1.91
N ALA A 111 -2.28 -15.22 1.78
CA ALA A 111 -1.06 -14.75 2.44
C ALA A 111 -1.22 -14.75 3.97
N VAL A 112 -0.25 -15.36 4.66
CA VAL A 112 -0.16 -15.39 6.12
C VAL A 112 1.11 -14.66 6.54
N LYS A 113 0.97 -13.75 7.50
CA LYS A 113 2.09 -12.96 8.02
C LYS A 113 3.12 -13.89 8.67
N VAL A 114 4.39 -13.80 8.27
CA VAL A 114 5.49 -14.46 8.98
C VAL A 114 5.85 -13.60 10.18
N SER A 115 5.60 -14.10 11.39
CA SER A 115 5.82 -13.34 12.63
C SER A 115 7.28 -12.93 12.78
N GLY A 116 7.52 -11.68 13.19
CA GLY A 116 8.87 -11.14 13.41
C GLY A 116 9.72 -10.86 12.16
N ALA A 117 9.29 -11.31 10.98
CA ALA A 117 10.02 -11.09 9.74
C ALA A 117 9.74 -9.68 9.16
N ASN A 118 10.43 -8.68 9.72
CA ASN A 118 10.18 -7.25 9.49
C ASN A 118 11.39 -6.48 8.91
N THR A 119 12.36 -7.20 8.35
CA THR A 119 13.55 -6.62 7.71
C THR A 119 13.58 -6.96 6.21
N ALA A 120 14.52 -6.35 5.48
CA ALA A 120 14.72 -6.61 4.05
C ALA A 120 15.18 -8.05 3.73
N SER A 121 15.55 -8.84 4.75
CA SER A 121 16.02 -10.22 4.60
C SER A 121 15.33 -11.13 5.61
N MET A 122 14.76 -12.24 5.15
CA MET A 122 14.14 -13.25 6.01
C MET A 122 14.92 -14.56 5.90
N THR A 123 15.43 -15.04 7.03
CA THR A 123 16.01 -16.39 7.12
C THR A 123 14.93 -17.42 6.81
N ILE A 124 15.26 -18.41 6.00
CA ILE A 124 14.33 -19.51 5.70
C ILE A 124 14.05 -20.28 7.00
N PRO A 125 12.79 -20.54 7.38
CA PRO A 125 12.48 -21.31 8.58
C PRO A 125 13.18 -22.67 8.56
N THR A 126 13.80 -23.05 9.67
CA THR A 126 14.67 -24.24 9.75
C THR A 126 13.90 -25.53 10.02
N ASP A 127 12.63 -25.43 10.40
CA ASP A 127 11.72 -26.50 10.79
C ASP A 127 10.81 -26.99 9.63
N LEU A 128 11.02 -26.49 8.41
CA LEU A 128 10.24 -26.91 7.25
C LEU A 128 10.52 -28.38 6.91
N THR A 129 9.46 -29.15 6.69
CA THR A 129 9.54 -30.51 6.14
C THR A 129 9.74 -30.48 4.63
N ALA A 130 10.12 -31.60 4.03
CA ALA A 130 10.19 -31.74 2.58
C ALA A 130 8.89 -31.26 1.90
N GLY A 131 9.02 -30.42 0.88
CA GLY A 131 7.89 -29.74 0.28
C GLY A 131 8.25 -28.46 -0.48
N THR A 132 7.22 -27.76 -0.94
CA THR A 132 7.35 -26.47 -1.64
C THR A 132 6.65 -25.38 -0.84
N TYR A 133 7.36 -24.30 -0.58
CA TYR A 133 6.88 -23.14 0.18
C TYR A 133 7.04 -21.88 -0.65
N TYR A 134 6.15 -20.91 -0.45
CA TYR A 134 6.13 -19.67 -1.20
C TYR A 134 6.12 -18.48 -0.25
N TYR A 135 6.94 -17.48 -0.56
CA TYR A 135 7.10 -16.29 0.27
C TYR A 135 7.19 -15.04 -0.59
N PHE A 136 6.68 -13.93 -0.08
CA PHE A 136 6.91 -12.60 -0.63
C PHE A 136 7.03 -11.59 0.50
N VAL A 137 7.53 -10.39 0.19
CA VAL A 137 7.63 -9.29 1.16
C VAL A 137 6.83 -8.10 0.67
N ARG A 138 6.06 -7.51 1.59
CA ARG A 138 5.46 -6.19 1.40
C ARG A 138 6.41 -5.14 1.92
N VAL A 139 6.86 -4.26 1.04
CA VAL A 139 7.70 -3.10 1.38
C VAL A 139 6.78 -1.89 1.55
N ILE A 140 6.77 -1.30 2.74
CA ILE A 140 5.86 -0.22 3.12
C ILE A 140 6.68 1.04 3.35
N THR A 141 6.28 2.16 2.75
CA THR A 141 6.91 3.46 2.99
C THR A 141 6.04 4.33 3.89
N ASP A 142 6.66 4.91 4.91
CA ASP A 142 6.04 5.80 5.91
C ASP A 142 4.78 5.22 6.58
N GLY A 143 4.61 3.90 6.57
CA GLY A 143 3.43 3.21 7.11
C GLY A 143 2.15 3.36 6.28
N ILE A 144 2.23 3.91 5.07
CA ILE A 144 1.05 4.28 4.27
C ILE A 144 0.88 3.34 3.07
N ALA A 145 1.83 3.37 2.13
CA ALA A 145 1.73 2.62 0.88
C ALA A 145 2.66 1.42 0.89
N GLY A 146 2.15 0.27 0.43
CA GLY A 146 2.89 -0.98 0.33
C GLY A 146 3.00 -1.46 -1.12
N VAL A 147 4.18 -1.91 -1.51
CA VAL A 147 4.43 -2.64 -2.77
C VAL A 147 4.85 -4.07 -2.42
N ASP A 148 4.21 -5.05 -3.05
CA ASP A 148 4.56 -6.46 -2.88
C ASP A 148 5.67 -6.84 -3.86
N SER A 149 6.65 -7.61 -3.38
CA SER A 149 7.66 -8.25 -4.22
C SER A 149 7.05 -9.34 -5.11
N SER A 150 7.84 -9.85 -6.07
CA SER A 150 7.51 -11.16 -6.66
C SER A 150 7.57 -12.25 -5.58
N VAL A 151 6.82 -13.33 -5.81
CA VAL A 151 6.84 -14.50 -4.94
C VAL A 151 8.09 -15.34 -5.24
N ALA A 152 8.84 -15.65 -4.19
CA ALA A 152 9.96 -16.59 -4.24
C ALA A 152 9.50 -17.98 -3.75
N LYS A 153 9.97 -19.02 -4.43
CA LYS A 153 9.73 -20.42 -4.09
C LYS A 153 10.92 -20.99 -3.33
N VAL A 154 10.65 -21.66 -2.22
CA VAL A 154 11.62 -22.45 -1.45
C VAL A 154 11.25 -23.93 -1.60
N THR A 155 12.12 -24.70 -2.22
CA THR A 155 12.00 -26.16 -2.33
C THR A 155 12.84 -26.79 -1.22
N VAL A 156 12.20 -27.61 -0.38
CA VAL A 156 12.87 -28.42 0.64
C VAL A 156 12.86 -29.86 0.17
N ALA A 157 14.05 -30.41 -0.10
CA ALA A 157 14.27 -31.80 -0.52
C ALA A 157 14.55 -32.72 0.66
#